data_AF-A0AAV6B3N4-F1
#
_entry.id   AF-A0AAV6B3N4-F1
#
_cell.length_a   1.000
_cell.length_b   1.000
_cell.length_c   1.000
_cell.angle_alpha   90.00
_cell.angle_beta   90.00
_cell.angle_gamma   90.00
#
_symmetry.space_group_name_H-M   'P 1'
#
loop_
_entity.id
_entity.type
_entity.pdbx_description
1 polymer ?
#
loop_
_entity_poly.entity_id
_entity_poly.type
_entity_poly.pdbx_seq_one_letter_code
_entity_poly.pdbx_strand_id
1 'polypeptide(L)'
;TALAMFGLGLWDDIVPLGARKKLFGQILIALAAFAFGLKIESFKNPMTGYIYFFDPWFSVVATVFWFVAMTNLINLIDGIDGLAGGISLMLMCLLAYVAFSVHPFLCGVAVTMAGALCGFLRFNFPPARIHLGDGGAYFIGFLIGALALQNSNKGAVAAALIAPVFALALPILDVTFSIVRRGFKGLPIFRPDRRHIHHRLLQAGLSRRRAVLVLYGVSSMFLLIAFAAFVSDGRLTPVLFGCVFLILLIAIPSFGMIKNWLTIGTALGNSLDGRKEIQYALLVRNWLQMEADRSGSIDELWSDFTFMARKLGFRKVALRFGDRNCVWESQRLIGLIKEHEAHHSLQIDKHTVTLELSAPRDTMDENKFQLLSELAAETWLNAARRWFQRANAAFALPAPPRPEPEPVPGPSFAASASQ
;
A
#
# COMPACT_ATOMS: atom_id res chain seq x y z
N THR A 1 21.40 7.57 23.13
CA THR A 1 20.64 6.53 22.39
C THR A 1 19.66 7.13 21.39
N ALA A 2 18.82 8.11 21.75
CA ALA A 2 17.91 8.78 20.80
C ALA A 2 18.64 9.36 19.56
N LEU A 3 19.74 10.10 19.76
CA LEU A 3 20.56 10.61 18.66
C LEU A 3 21.21 9.51 17.80
N ALA A 4 21.52 8.36 18.39
CA ALA A 4 22.02 7.21 17.61
C ALA A 4 20.90 6.63 16.73
N MET A 5 19.65 6.64 17.23
CA MET A 5 18.48 6.21 16.48
C MET A 5 18.15 7.17 15.34
N PHE A 6 18.30 8.48 15.57
CA PHE A 6 18.30 9.50 14.51
C PHE A 6 19.38 9.20 13.46
N GLY A 7 20.61 8.94 13.88
CA GLY A 7 21.72 8.62 12.98
C GLY A 7 21.47 7.38 12.13
N LEU A 8 20.85 6.34 12.68
CA LEU A 8 20.45 5.15 11.92
C LEU A 8 19.38 5.46 10.87
N GLY A 9 18.35 6.23 11.23
CA GLY A 9 17.32 6.64 10.28
C GLY A 9 17.85 7.61 9.22
N LEU A 10 18.71 8.55 9.60
CA LEU A 10 19.37 9.47 8.67
C LEU A 10 20.29 8.72 7.70
N TRP A 11 21.00 7.69 8.18
CA TRP A 11 21.76 6.80 7.30
C TRP A 11 20.83 6.21 6.25
N ASP A 12 19.68 5.67 6.67
CA ASP A 12 18.73 5.08 5.74
C ASP A 12 18.17 6.06 4.70
N ASP A 13 17.85 7.28 5.13
CA ASP A 13 17.37 8.34 4.24
C ASP A 13 18.41 8.70 3.15
N ILE A 14 19.71 8.60 3.47
CA ILE A 14 20.80 8.86 2.52
C ILE A 14 21.12 7.62 1.67
N VAL A 15 21.16 6.45 2.32
CA VAL A 15 21.51 5.16 1.71
C VAL A 15 20.48 4.12 2.14
N PRO A 16 19.63 3.64 1.22
CA PRO A 16 18.57 2.69 1.55
C PRO A 16 19.13 1.42 2.19
N LEU A 17 18.88 1.25 3.49
CA LEU A 17 19.22 0.08 4.27
C LEU A 17 18.10 -0.96 4.12
N GLY A 18 18.47 -2.20 3.79
CA GLY A 18 17.50 -3.30 3.83
C GLY A 18 16.90 -3.47 5.23
N ALA A 19 15.63 -3.90 5.31
CA ALA A 19 14.88 -4.02 6.56
C ALA A 19 15.61 -4.79 7.68
N ARG A 20 16.41 -5.81 7.33
CA ARG A 20 17.23 -6.57 8.29
C ARG A 20 18.30 -5.71 8.97
N LYS A 21 18.96 -4.83 8.22
CA LYS A 21 20.02 -3.93 8.73
C LYS A 21 19.42 -2.86 9.65
N LYS A 22 18.27 -2.30 9.25
CA LYS A 22 17.49 -1.36 10.08
C LYS A 22 17.14 -1.97 11.43
N LEU A 23 16.48 -3.12 11.40
CA LEU A 23 16.04 -3.81 12.62
C LEU A 23 17.22 -4.18 13.52
N PHE A 24 18.32 -4.67 12.94
CA PHE A 24 19.52 -4.98 13.71
C PHE A 24 20.11 -3.74 14.40
N GLY A 25 20.24 -2.62 13.68
CA GLY A 25 20.70 -1.35 14.26
C GLY A 25 19.77 -0.86 15.38
N GLN A 26 18.46 -0.95 15.18
CA GLN A 26 17.48 -0.58 16.20
C GLN A 26 17.61 -1.44 17.46
N ILE A 27 17.78 -2.76 17.30
CA ILE A 27 17.99 -3.69 18.42
C ILE A 27 19.26 -3.34 19.19
N LEU A 28 20.38 -3.08 18.51
CA LEU A 28 21.64 -2.70 19.17
C LEU A 28 21.50 -1.40 19.97
N ILE A 29 20.84 -0.39 19.41
CA ILE A 29 20.61 0.89 20.11
C ILE A 29 19.67 0.72 21.30
N ALA A 30 18.65 -0.14 21.18
CA ALA A 30 17.74 -0.47 22.28
C ALA A 30 18.43 -1.27 23.40
N LEU A 31 19.33 -2.20 23.05
CA LEU A 31 20.18 -2.91 24.03
C LEU A 31 21.11 -1.93 24.76
N ALA A 32 21.71 -0.98 24.05
CA ALA A 32 22.51 0.07 24.68
C ALA A 32 21.65 0.91 25.64
N ALA A 33 20.40 1.25 25.26
CA ALA A 33 19.46 1.96 26.12
C ALA A 33 19.15 1.17 27.40
N PHE A 34 18.89 -0.13 27.28
CA PHE A 34 18.71 -1.03 28.42
C PHE A 34 19.94 -1.04 29.35
N ALA A 35 21.15 -1.12 28.78
CA ALA A 35 22.39 -1.09 29.53
C ALA A 35 22.58 0.23 30.32
N PHE A 36 22.14 1.36 29.75
CA PHE A 36 22.12 2.68 30.42
C PHE A 36 20.96 2.87 31.42
N GLY A 37 20.20 1.83 31.74
CA GLY A 37 19.19 1.87 32.80
C GLY A 37 17.77 2.22 32.33
N LEU A 38 17.54 2.38 31.02
CA LEU A 38 16.17 2.49 30.48
C LEU A 38 15.55 1.09 30.43
N LYS A 39 14.98 0.62 31.53
CA LYS A 39 14.49 -0.77 31.68
C LYS A 39 13.03 -0.87 32.07
N ILE A 40 12.34 -1.84 31.46
CA ILE A 40 11.02 -2.31 31.89
C ILE A 40 11.23 -3.47 32.87
N GLU A 41 11.24 -3.17 34.17
CA GLU A 41 11.54 -4.16 35.22
C GLU A 41 10.28 -4.70 35.91
N SER A 42 9.17 -3.97 35.81
CA SER A 42 7.95 -4.34 36.52
C SER A 42 6.71 -3.81 35.81
N PHE A 43 5.61 -4.54 35.94
CA PHE A 43 4.29 -4.14 35.52
C PHE A 43 3.36 -4.01 36.74
N LYS A 44 2.81 -2.81 36.94
CA LYS A 44 1.80 -2.57 37.97
C LYS A 44 0.42 -2.89 37.38
N ASN A 45 -0.28 -3.84 37.99
CA ASN A 45 -1.67 -4.12 37.66
C ASN A 45 -2.55 -2.90 38.06
N PRO A 46 -3.24 -2.26 37.11
CA PRO A 46 -4.04 -1.07 37.39
C PRO A 46 -5.31 -1.36 38.22
N MET A 47 -5.81 -2.60 38.23
CA MET A 47 -7.00 -2.98 39.00
C MET A 47 -6.68 -3.38 40.43
N THR A 48 -5.64 -4.20 40.63
CA THR A 48 -5.28 -4.73 41.96
C THR A 48 -4.19 -3.91 42.65
N GLY A 49 -3.50 -3.03 41.92
CA GLY A 49 -2.33 -2.29 42.40
C GLY A 49 -1.07 -3.15 42.58
N TYR A 50 -1.17 -4.48 42.39
CA TYR A 50 -0.07 -5.42 42.57
C TYR A 50 1.02 -5.20 41.51
N ILE A 51 2.29 -5.24 41.92
CA ILE A 51 3.43 -5.04 41.04
C ILE A 51 4.06 -6.40 40.73
N TYR A 52 4.01 -6.79 39.47
CA TYR A 52 4.70 -7.97 38.95
C TYR A 52 6.10 -7.56 38.49
N PHE A 53 7.13 -8.14 39.11
CA PHE A 53 8.50 -7.98 38.64
C PHE A 53 8.80 -8.99 37.55
N PHE A 54 9.49 -8.54 36.51
CA PHE A 54 9.89 -9.41 35.41
C PHE A 54 11.22 -10.09 35.70
N ASP A 55 11.36 -11.30 35.17
CA ASP A 55 12.67 -11.96 35.07
C ASP A 55 13.64 -11.06 34.27
N PRO A 56 14.93 -10.96 34.66
CA PRO A 56 15.93 -10.18 33.95
C PRO A 56 15.94 -10.42 32.43
N TRP A 57 15.77 -11.66 31.97
CA TRP A 57 15.70 -11.97 30.54
C TRP A 57 14.47 -11.33 29.89
N PHE A 58 13.30 -11.45 30.52
CA PHE A 58 12.07 -10.86 30.02
C PHE A 58 12.14 -9.33 30.01
N SER A 59 12.78 -8.72 31.01
CA SER A 59 13.01 -7.27 31.06
C SER A 59 13.79 -6.77 29.86
N VAL A 60 14.86 -7.47 29.44
CA VAL A 60 15.63 -7.14 28.24
C VAL A 60 14.74 -7.21 27.00
N VAL A 61 14.05 -8.34 26.80
CA VAL A 61 13.21 -8.57 25.61
C VAL A 61 12.09 -7.53 25.54
N ALA A 62 11.39 -7.27 26.65
CA ALA A 62 10.32 -6.29 26.72
C ALA A 62 10.82 -4.87 26.41
N THR A 63 11.98 -4.49 26.96
CA THR A 63 12.57 -3.17 26.73
C THR A 63 13.01 -2.98 25.28
N VAL A 64 13.71 -3.98 24.70
CA VAL A 64 14.14 -3.94 23.30
C VAL A 64 12.93 -3.86 22.38
N PHE A 65 11.94 -4.74 22.61
CA PHE A 65 10.70 -4.75 21.86
C PHE A 65 9.98 -3.40 21.95
N TRP A 66 9.89 -2.81 23.15
CA TRP A 66 9.27 -1.50 23.37
C TRP A 66 9.89 -0.40 22.49
N PHE A 67 11.22 -0.26 22.54
CA PHE A 67 11.90 0.77 21.76
C PHE A 67 11.80 0.53 20.25
N VAL A 68 12.00 -0.71 19.80
CA VAL A 68 11.90 -1.08 18.38
C VAL A 68 10.47 -0.86 17.87
N ALA A 69 9.46 -1.28 18.64
CA ALA A 69 8.06 -1.11 18.29
C ALA A 69 7.69 0.37 18.18
N MET A 70 8.00 1.20 19.18
CA MET A 70 7.69 2.63 19.16
C MET A 70 8.36 3.36 17.99
N THR A 71 9.63 3.03 17.71
CA THR A 71 10.39 3.60 16.59
C THR A 71 9.72 3.29 15.25
N ASN A 72 9.43 2.01 14.98
CA ASN A 72 8.81 1.60 13.73
C ASN A 72 7.35 2.05 13.61
N LEU A 73 6.66 2.19 14.72
CA LEU A 73 5.28 2.65 14.76
C LEU A 73 5.17 4.12 14.33
N ILE A 74 6.04 5.01 14.84
CA ILE A 74 6.10 6.39 14.38
C ILE A 74 6.52 6.46 12.90
N ASN A 75 7.44 5.58 12.46
CA ASN A 75 7.82 5.52 11.05
C ASN A 75 6.66 5.12 10.13
N LEU A 76 5.82 4.17 10.57
CA LEU A 76 4.68 3.71 9.80
C LEU A 76 3.62 4.81 9.60
N ILE A 77 3.39 5.64 10.62
CA ILE A 77 2.38 6.70 10.57
C ILE A 77 2.86 7.97 9.84
N ASP A 78 4.16 8.11 9.58
CA ASP A 78 4.73 9.24 8.82
C ASP A 78 4.39 9.22 7.32
N GLY A 79 3.79 8.13 6.83
CA GLY A 79 3.29 8.06 5.45
C GLY A 79 2.12 9.01 5.12
N ILE A 80 1.63 9.80 6.07
CA ILE A 80 0.53 10.77 5.88
C ILE A 80 0.98 12.16 6.35
N ASP A 81 0.95 13.14 5.44
CA ASP A 81 1.24 14.56 5.69
C ASP A 81 0.63 15.06 7.01
N GLY A 82 1.46 15.58 7.91
CA GLY A 82 1.04 16.13 9.22
C GLY A 82 0.80 15.08 10.30
N LEU A 83 0.50 13.82 9.97
CA LEU A 83 -0.04 12.87 10.93
C LEU A 83 0.96 12.49 12.04
N ALA A 84 2.14 11.99 11.66
CA ALA A 84 3.18 11.62 12.62
C ALA A 84 3.59 12.80 13.51
N GLY A 85 3.79 13.97 12.91
CA GLY A 85 4.14 15.19 13.65
C GLY A 85 3.06 15.60 14.66
N GLY A 86 1.78 15.54 14.25
CA GLY A 86 0.66 15.93 15.10
C GLY A 86 0.44 15.01 16.27
N ILE A 87 0.45 13.69 16.04
CA ILE A 87 0.31 12.70 17.11
C ILE A 87 1.49 12.80 18.06
N SER A 88 2.71 12.91 17.53
CA SER A 88 3.91 13.07 18.34
C SER A 88 3.86 14.34 19.19
N LEU A 89 3.32 15.44 18.65
CA LEU A 89 3.13 16.69 19.39
C LEU A 89 2.18 16.47 20.58
N MET A 90 1.03 15.83 20.35
CA MET A 90 0.07 15.55 21.40
C MET A 90 0.67 14.65 22.49
N LEU A 91 1.42 13.60 22.10
CA LEU A 91 2.12 12.71 23.02
C LEU A 91 3.19 13.45 23.84
N MET A 92 3.97 14.34 23.21
CA MET A 92 4.97 15.16 23.90
C MET A 92 4.33 16.13 24.90
N CYS A 93 3.18 16.73 24.58
CA CYS A 93 2.43 17.56 25.53
C CYS A 93 1.95 16.74 26.74
N LEU A 94 1.44 15.53 26.52
CA LEU A 94 1.05 14.63 27.62
C LEU A 94 2.25 14.27 28.50
N LEU A 95 3.37 13.88 27.87
CA LEU A 95 4.61 13.53 28.58
C LEU A 95 5.17 14.71 29.37
N ALA A 96 5.12 15.92 28.83
CA ALA A 96 5.50 17.14 29.53
C ALA A 96 4.64 17.36 30.78
N TYR A 97 3.32 17.22 30.66
CA TYR A 97 2.42 17.35 31.79
C TYR A 97 2.71 16.31 32.88
N VAL A 98 2.82 15.04 32.50
CA VAL A 98 3.08 13.93 33.44
C VAL A 98 4.43 14.12 34.16
N ALA A 99 5.43 14.65 33.46
CA ALA A 99 6.75 14.92 34.01
C ALA A 99 6.84 16.23 34.80
N PHE A 100 5.86 17.14 34.69
CA PHE A 100 5.97 18.52 35.15
C PHE A 100 6.34 18.65 36.63
N SER A 101 5.67 17.89 37.50
CA SER A 101 5.90 17.96 38.95
C SER A 101 6.94 16.95 39.47
N VAL A 102 7.30 15.95 38.67
CA VAL A 102 8.10 14.80 39.14
C VAL A 102 9.50 14.80 38.54
N HIS A 103 9.64 15.18 37.26
CA HIS A 103 10.89 15.09 36.50
C HIS A 103 11.09 16.35 35.63
N PRO A 104 11.55 17.48 36.21
CA PRO A 104 11.67 18.76 35.50
C PRO A 104 12.54 18.68 34.24
N PHE A 105 13.61 17.88 34.25
CA PHE A 105 14.46 17.66 33.09
C PHE A 105 13.70 16.98 31.93
N LEU A 106 12.94 15.91 32.22
CA LEU A 106 12.15 15.20 31.21
C LEU A 106 11.02 16.07 30.67
N CYS A 107 10.40 16.88 31.53
CA CYS A 107 9.44 17.89 31.13
C CYS A 107 10.07 18.88 30.14
N GLY A 108 11.26 19.41 30.46
CA GLY A 108 12.00 20.31 29.56
C GLY A 108 12.25 19.69 28.18
N VAL A 109 12.73 18.45 28.14
CA VAL A 109 12.96 17.72 26.88
C VAL A 109 11.66 17.56 26.08
N ALA A 110 10.56 17.18 26.73
CA ALA A 110 9.26 17.01 26.08
C ALA A 110 8.70 18.33 25.54
N VAL A 111 8.80 19.43 26.30
CA VAL A 111 8.34 20.77 25.88
C VAL A 111 9.18 21.31 24.72
N THR A 112 10.50 21.15 24.76
CA THR A 112 11.38 21.55 23.65
C THR A 112 11.04 20.76 22.38
N MET A 113 10.82 19.44 22.50
CA MET A 113 10.43 18.62 21.36
C MET A 113 9.04 19.01 20.83
N ALA A 114 8.07 19.30 21.70
CA ALA A 114 6.77 19.82 21.31
C ALA A 114 6.90 21.14 20.53
N GLY A 115 7.75 22.07 20.99
CA GLY A 115 8.06 23.31 20.26
C GLY A 115 8.64 23.06 18.87
N ALA A 116 9.60 22.13 18.76
CA ALA A 116 10.18 21.73 17.48
C ALA A 116 9.13 21.11 16.53
N LEU A 117 8.24 20.26 17.06
CA LEU A 117 7.14 19.66 16.29
C LEU A 117 6.11 20.70 15.83
N CYS A 118 5.79 21.70 16.64
CA CYS A 118 4.96 22.83 16.23
C CYS A 118 5.58 23.58 15.03
N GLY A 119 6.89 23.85 15.09
CA GLY A 119 7.63 24.45 13.99
C GLY A 119 7.63 23.59 12.73
N PHE A 120 7.90 22.29 12.87
CA PHE A 120 7.86 21.32 11.78
C PHE A 120 6.48 21.21 11.13
N LEU A 121 5.43 21.10 11.94
CA LEU A 121 4.04 20.98 11.47
C LEU A 121 3.58 22.19 10.66
N ARG A 122 4.13 23.38 10.90
CA ARG A 122 3.84 24.56 10.06
C ARG A 122 4.16 24.33 8.58
N PHE A 123 5.14 23.47 8.29
CA PHE A 123 5.60 23.12 6.94
C PHE A 123 5.17 21.71 6.50
N ASN A 124 4.90 20.79 7.43
CA ASN A 124 4.47 19.43 7.13
C ASN A 124 2.93 19.27 7.06
N PHE A 125 2.15 20.20 7.64
CA PHE A 125 0.69 20.12 7.59
C PHE A 125 0.16 20.21 6.15
N PRO A 126 -0.83 19.38 5.76
CA PRO A 126 -1.14 19.24 4.35
C PRO A 126 -1.56 20.52 3.61
N PRO A 127 -1.03 20.78 2.40
CA PRO A 127 -0.03 19.97 1.68
C PRO A 127 1.39 20.16 2.24
N ALA A 128 2.11 19.04 2.48
CA ALA A 128 3.45 19.06 3.07
C ALA A 128 4.50 19.67 2.13
N ARG A 129 5.40 20.48 2.70
CA ARG A 129 6.59 21.05 2.02
C ARG A 129 7.88 20.33 2.40
N ILE A 130 7.91 19.77 3.61
CA ILE A 130 9.01 18.97 4.15
C ILE A 130 8.43 17.69 4.74
N HIS A 131 9.17 16.60 4.66
CA HIS A 131 8.81 15.30 5.24
C HIS A 131 9.70 15.01 6.44
N LEU A 132 9.25 14.15 7.36
CA LEU A 132 9.99 13.84 8.58
C LEU A 132 11.17 12.91 8.31
N GLY A 133 11.00 11.95 7.38
CA GLY A 133 12.00 10.95 7.01
C GLY A 133 12.17 9.87 8.07
N ASP A 134 12.91 8.80 7.74
CA ASP A 134 13.20 7.72 8.68
C ASP A 134 14.03 8.27 9.86
N GLY A 135 14.93 9.23 9.63
CA GLY A 135 15.71 9.90 10.68
C GLY A 135 14.84 10.56 11.75
N GLY A 136 13.93 11.45 11.34
CA GLY A 136 13.04 12.15 12.28
C GLY A 136 12.06 11.20 12.96
N ALA A 137 11.47 10.26 12.22
CA ALA A 137 10.53 9.30 12.76
C ALA A 137 11.18 8.38 13.81
N TYR A 138 12.40 7.90 13.55
CA TYR A 138 13.12 7.02 14.48
C TYR A 138 13.50 7.76 15.76
N PHE A 139 13.99 9.00 15.62
CA PHE A 139 14.31 9.86 16.75
C PHE A 139 13.11 10.08 17.65
N ILE A 140 11.97 10.49 17.07
CA ILE A 140 10.76 10.82 17.81
C ILE A 140 10.17 9.58 18.47
N GLY A 141 10.06 8.46 17.75
CA GLY A 141 9.53 7.22 18.30
C GLY A 141 10.36 6.71 19.48
N PHE A 142 11.69 6.75 19.35
CA PHE A 142 12.58 6.38 20.45
C PHE A 142 12.43 7.34 21.64
N LEU A 143 12.38 8.66 21.39
CA LEU A 143 12.29 9.67 22.45
C LEU A 143 10.97 9.56 23.23
N ILE A 144 9.83 9.38 22.54
CA ILE A 144 8.53 9.11 23.18
C ILE A 144 8.64 7.85 24.06
N GLY A 145 9.21 6.77 23.52
CA GLY A 145 9.39 5.52 24.25
C GLY A 145 10.27 5.66 25.50
N ALA A 146 11.33 6.46 25.44
CA ALA A 146 12.26 6.68 26.56
C ALA A 146 11.61 7.54 27.65
N LEU A 147 10.96 8.64 27.27
CA LEU A 147 10.25 9.52 28.21
C LEU A 147 9.08 8.80 28.89
N ALA A 148 8.34 7.97 28.16
CA ALA A 148 7.27 7.15 28.72
C ALA A 148 7.77 6.21 29.83
N LEU A 149 8.93 5.59 29.61
CA LEU A 149 9.49 4.60 30.53
C LEU A 149 10.05 5.21 31.82
N GLN A 150 10.56 6.44 31.75
CA GLN A 150 11.10 7.13 32.93
C GLN A 150 10.02 7.79 33.79
N ASN A 151 8.82 7.99 33.27
CA ASN A 151 7.73 8.55 34.06
C ASN A 151 7.17 7.54 35.09
N SER A 152 6.88 8.03 36.30
CA SER A 152 6.66 7.23 37.52
C SER A 152 5.47 6.27 37.50
N ASN A 153 4.61 6.34 36.48
CA ASN A 153 3.49 5.42 36.26
C ASN A 153 3.70 4.64 34.95
N LYS A 154 4.85 3.95 34.86
CA LYS A 154 5.36 3.26 33.66
C LYS A 154 4.28 2.53 32.85
N GLY A 155 3.38 1.80 33.51
CA GLY A 155 2.32 1.03 32.85
C GLY A 155 1.15 1.87 32.34
N ALA A 156 0.62 2.78 33.16
CA ALA A 156 -0.53 3.61 32.79
C ALA A 156 -0.17 4.62 31.71
N VAL A 157 1.01 5.25 31.81
CA VAL A 157 1.54 6.19 30.82
C VAL A 157 1.89 5.47 29.51
N ALA A 158 2.54 4.29 29.57
CA ALA A 158 2.81 3.50 28.36
C ALA A 158 1.53 3.08 27.63
N ALA A 159 0.54 2.53 28.35
CA ALA A 159 -0.75 2.13 27.76
C ALA A 159 -1.51 3.35 27.19
N ALA A 160 -1.46 4.48 27.90
CA ALA A 160 -2.03 5.75 27.49
C ALA A 160 -1.43 6.29 26.18
N LEU A 161 -0.13 6.13 25.97
CA LEU A 161 0.59 6.63 24.80
C LEU A 161 0.44 5.68 23.59
N ILE A 162 0.36 4.38 23.85
CA ILE A 162 0.16 3.34 22.83
C ILE A 162 -1.25 3.38 22.25
N ALA A 163 -2.27 3.64 23.06
CA ALA A 163 -3.67 3.54 22.64
C ALA A 163 -4.03 4.42 21.43
N PRO A 164 -3.69 5.73 21.38
CA PRO A 164 -3.93 6.56 20.20
C PRO A 164 -3.22 6.02 18.96
N VAL A 165 -1.98 5.57 19.10
CA VAL A 165 -1.17 5.15 17.96
C VAL A 165 -1.62 3.80 17.41
N PHE A 166 -2.00 2.84 18.26
CA PHE A 166 -2.57 1.56 17.83
C PHE A 166 -3.97 1.70 17.25
N ALA A 167 -4.80 2.59 17.82
CA ALA A 167 -6.12 2.88 17.26
C ALA A 167 -6.02 3.46 15.85
N LEU A 168 -4.95 4.21 15.55
CA LEU A 168 -4.66 4.73 14.22
C LEU A 168 -3.88 3.77 13.32
N ALA A 169 -3.10 2.85 13.90
CA ALA A 169 -2.38 1.83 13.16
C ALA A 169 -3.34 0.95 12.35
N LEU A 170 -4.54 0.66 12.86
CA LEU A 170 -5.56 -0.08 12.10
C LEU A 170 -5.97 0.63 10.79
N PRO A 171 -6.46 1.89 10.81
CA PRO A 171 -6.73 2.65 9.58
C PRO A 171 -5.55 2.75 8.61
N ILE A 172 -4.33 2.94 9.13
CA ILE A 172 -3.12 3.11 8.32
C ILE A 172 -2.68 1.77 7.70
N LEU A 173 -2.77 0.67 8.45
CA LEU A 173 -2.51 -0.67 7.97
C LEU A 173 -3.53 -1.09 6.92
N ASP A 174 -4.83 -0.83 7.12
CA ASP A 174 -5.87 -1.15 6.14
C ASP A 174 -5.57 -0.55 4.76
N VAL A 175 -5.15 0.72 4.75
CA VAL A 175 -4.69 1.37 3.54
C VAL A 175 -3.47 0.67 2.97
N THR A 176 -2.45 0.47 3.80
CA THR A 176 -1.16 -0.08 3.36
C THR A 176 -1.37 -1.46 2.75
N PHE A 177 -2.22 -2.29 3.37
CA PHE A 177 -2.65 -3.58 2.86
C PHE A 177 -3.46 -3.48 1.57
N SER A 178 -4.31 -2.46 1.40
CA SER A 178 -5.02 -2.23 0.14
C SER A 178 -4.05 -1.95 -1.02
N ILE A 179 -2.94 -1.26 -0.76
CA ILE A 179 -1.88 -0.93 -1.73
C ILE A 179 -1.04 -2.16 -2.04
N VAL A 180 -0.57 -2.87 -1.00
CA VAL A 180 0.25 -4.09 -1.14
C VAL A 180 -0.52 -5.21 -1.88
N ARG A 181 -1.82 -5.37 -1.59
CA ARG A 181 -2.71 -6.30 -2.31
C ARG A 181 -2.80 -5.97 -3.79
N ARG A 182 -2.79 -4.69 -4.16
CA ARG A 182 -2.78 -4.22 -5.56
C ARG A 182 -1.49 -4.59 -6.28
N GLY A 183 -0.36 -4.46 -5.58
CA GLY A 183 0.95 -4.92 -6.05
C GLY A 183 1.01 -6.45 -6.23
N PHE A 184 0.41 -7.22 -5.32
CA PHE A 184 0.32 -8.68 -5.46
C PHE A 184 -0.58 -9.14 -6.61
N LYS A 185 -1.49 -8.28 -7.08
CA LYS A 185 -2.30 -8.53 -8.29
C LYS A 185 -1.58 -8.13 -9.60
N GLY A 186 -0.30 -7.75 -9.58
CA GLY A 186 0.47 -7.42 -10.78
C GLY A 186 0.03 -6.12 -11.48
N LEU A 187 -0.87 -5.35 -10.88
CA LEU A 187 -1.28 -4.05 -11.39
C LEU A 187 -0.15 -3.03 -11.13
N PRO A 188 0.12 -2.12 -12.07
CA PRO A 188 1.20 -1.15 -11.93
C PRO A 188 1.02 -0.31 -10.67
N ILE A 189 1.99 -0.43 -9.76
CA ILE A 189 2.04 0.24 -8.44
C ILE A 189 2.28 1.76 -8.61
N PHE A 190 2.87 2.16 -9.74
CA PHE A 190 3.42 3.51 -9.99
C PHE A 190 2.79 4.26 -11.18
N ARG A 191 1.64 3.85 -11.70
CA ARG A 191 0.87 4.80 -12.53
C ARG A 191 0.30 5.87 -11.58
N PRO A 192 0.53 7.18 -11.83
CA PRO A 192 -0.05 8.25 -11.03
C PRO A 192 -1.55 8.31 -11.35
N ASP A 193 -2.30 7.38 -10.79
CA ASP A 193 -3.74 7.43 -10.79
C ASP A 193 -4.21 7.92 -9.43
N ARG A 194 -5.13 8.86 -9.49
CA ARG A 194 -5.68 9.69 -8.43
C ARG A 194 -6.50 8.84 -7.45
N ARG A 195 -5.93 7.82 -6.80
CA ARG A 195 -6.66 6.88 -5.92
C ARG A 195 -5.81 6.34 -4.76
N HIS A 196 -5.13 7.24 -4.05
CA HIS A 196 -4.64 6.96 -2.69
C HIS A 196 -5.80 7.03 -1.67
N ILE A 197 -5.57 6.75 -0.38
CA ILE A 197 -6.48 7.08 0.75
C ILE A 197 -7.11 8.45 0.58
N HIS A 198 -6.26 9.34 0.09
CA HIS A 198 -6.58 10.69 -0.28
C HIS A 198 -7.86 10.79 -1.11
N HIS A 199 -8.00 9.92 -2.10
CA HIS A 199 -9.14 9.91 -2.98
C HIS A 199 -10.30 9.04 -2.49
N ARG A 200 -10.11 8.09 -1.57
CA ARG A 200 -11.23 7.38 -0.92
C ARG A 200 -11.90 8.21 0.18
N LEU A 201 -11.12 9.02 0.91
CA LEU A 201 -11.66 10.09 1.76
C LEU A 201 -12.24 11.24 0.93
N LEU A 202 -11.65 11.61 -0.23
CA LEU A 202 -12.30 12.55 -1.17
C LEU A 202 -13.53 11.94 -1.89
N GLN A 203 -13.60 10.62 -2.11
CA GLN A 203 -14.78 9.92 -2.64
C GLN A 203 -15.91 9.86 -1.59
N ALA A 204 -15.60 10.03 -0.31
CA ALA A 204 -16.55 10.32 0.77
C ALA A 204 -16.76 11.84 1.00
N GLY A 205 -16.15 12.72 0.19
CA GLY A 205 -16.29 14.18 0.26
C GLY A 205 -15.34 14.93 1.21
N LEU A 206 -14.34 14.26 1.81
CA LEU A 206 -13.41 14.84 2.78
C LEU A 206 -12.07 15.25 2.13
N SER A 207 -11.63 16.48 2.39
CA SER A 207 -10.31 16.99 1.96
C SER A 207 -9.15 16.40 2.77
N ARG A 208 -7.91 16.47 2.26
CA ARG A 208 -6.66 16.03 2.93
C ARG A 208 -6.55 16.51 4.36
N ARG A 209 -6.91 17.76 4.56
CA ARG A 209 -6.93 18.41 5.86
C ARG A 209 -8.00 17.82 6.77
N ARG A 210 -9.21 17.56 6.26
CA ARG A 210 -10.30 16.96 7.04
C ARG A 210 -9.96 15.55 7.50
N ALA A 211 -9.33 14.75 6.64
CA ALA A 211 -8.85 13.41 7.00
C ALA A 211 -7.89 13.44 8.20
N VAL A 212 -6.86 14.28 8.14
CA VAL A 212 -5.88 14.43 9.22
C VAL A 212 -6.56 14.99 10.49
N LEU A 213 -7.47 15.95 10.36
CA LEU A 213 -8.22 16.50 11.51
C LEU A 213 -9.12 15.46 12.19
N VAL A 214 -9.74 14.55 11.43
CA VAL A 214 -10.51 13.44 12.01
C VAL A 214 -9.59 12.48 12.76
N LEU A 215 -8.44 12.13 12.17
CA LEU A 215 -7.46 11.26 12.84
C LEU A 215 -6.88 11.93 14.10
N TYR A 216 -6.67 13.24 14.08
CA TYR A 216 -6.33 14.03 15.26
C TYR A 216 -7.44 14.00 16.30
N GLY A 217 -8.71 14.14 15.91
CA GLY A 217 -9.84 14.04 16.83
C GLY A 217 -9.91 12.69 17.54
N VAL A 218 -9.75 11.60 16.80
CA VAL A 218 -9.69 10.24 17.36
C VAL A 218 -8.48 10.09 18.29
N SER A 219 -7.30 10.57 17.87
CA SER A 219 -6.08 10.52 18.68
C SER A 219 -6.23 11.28 20.00
N SER A 220 -6.75 12.51 19.93
CA SER A 220 -7.01 13.35 21.09
C SER A 220 -8.02 12.71 22.02
N MET A 221 -9.08 12.06 21.51
CA MET A 221 -10.04 11.33 22.34
C MET A 221 -9.33 10.21 23.13
N PHE A 222 -8.53 9.36 22.47
CA PHE A 222 -7.77 8.33 23.18
C PHE A 222 -6.79 8.92 24.18
N LEU A 223 -6.13 10.03 23.82
CA LEU A 223 -5.18 10.71 24.69
C LEU A 223 -5.87 11.32 25.93
N LEU A 224 -7.10 11.81 25.79
CA LEU A 224 -7.91 12.31 26.91
C LEU A 224 -8.34 11.18 27.84
N ILE A 225 -8.77 10.04 27.30
CA ILE A 225 -9.13 8.87 28.12
C ILE A 225 -7.87 8.33 28.84
N ALA A 226 -6.74 8.33 28.14
CA ALA A 226 -5.40 8.04 28.68
C ALA A 226 -5.00 8.97 29.81
N PHE A 227 -5.18 10.27 29.63
CA PHE A 227 -4.95 11.27 30.66
C PHE A 227 -5.87 11.05 31.87
N ALA A 228 -7.16 10.78 31.64
CA ALA A 228 -8.10 10.47 32.72
C ALA A 228 -7.72 9.17 33.47
N ALA A 229 -7.23 8.14 32.76
CA ALA A 229 -6.69 6.93 33.37
C ALA A 229 -5.45 7.21 34.22
N PHE A 230 -4.57 8.11 33.77
CA PHE A 230 -3.42 8.53 34.55
C PHE A 230 -3.81 9.28 35.83
N VAL A 231 -4.71 10.28 35.72
CA VAL A 231 -5.19 11.08 36.88
C VAL A 231 -5.98 10.22 37.88
N SER A 232 -6.62 9.15 37.43
CA SER A 232 -7.37 8.21 38.27
C SER A 232 -6.53 7.06 38.84
N ASP A 233 -5.20 7.17 38.83
CA ASP A 233 -4.26 6.12 39.30
C ASP A 233 -4.46 4.75 38.62
N GLY A 234 -4.95 4.75 37.38
CA GLY A 234 -5.19 3.54 36.59
C GLY A 234 -6.58 2.92 36.75
N ARG A 235 -7.46 3.49 37.58
CA ARG A 235 -8.82 2.94 37.76
C ARG A 235 -9.66 2.95 36.48
N LEU A 236 -9.45 3.94 35.60
CA LEU A 236 -10.13 4.03 34.31
C LEU A 236 -9.40 3.29 33.18
N THR A 237 -8.25 2.66 33.44
CA THR A 237 -7.52 1.87 32.43
C THR A 237 -8.37 0.75 31.79
N PRO A 238 -9.24 0.02 32.51
CA PRO A 238 -10.14 -0.97 31.89
C PRO A 238 -11.17 -0.35 30.95
N VAL A 239 -11.69 0.84 31.27
CA VAL A 239 -12.61 1.58 30.39
C VAL A 239 -11.88 1.96 29.10
N LEU A 240 -10.63 2.40 29.21
CA LEU A 240 -9.77 2.71 28.07
C LEU A 240 -9.57 1.49 27.16
N PHE A 241 -9.20 0.34 27.74
CA PHE A 241 -9.11 -0.92 26.99
C PHE A 241 -10.44 -1.35 26.38
N GLY A 242 -11.55 -1.17 27.09
CA GLY A 242 -12.90 -1.43 26.59
C GLY A 242 -13.26 -0.55 25.39
N CYS A 243 -13.00 0.76 25.46
CA CYS A 243 -13.21 1.69 24.35
C CYS A 243 -12.32 1.35 23.15
N VAL A 244 -11.04 1.06 23.37
CA VAL A 244 -10.13 0.59 22.30
C VAL A 244 -10.72 -0.67 21.68
N PHE A 245 -11.01 -1.70 22.47
CA PHE A 245 -11.53 -2.98 21.99
C PHE A 245 -12.84 -2.83 21.20
N LEU A 246 -13.76 -1.98 21.68
CA LEU A 246 -15.05 -1.73 21.02
C LEU A 246 -14.87 -0.99 19.68
N ILE A 247 -13.92 -0.04 19.63
CA ILE A 247 -13.53 0.63 18.38
C ILE A 247 -12.85 -0.35 17.42
N LEU A 248 -11.96 -1.23 17.90
CA LEU A 248 -11.38 -2.29 17.07
C LEU A 248 -12.49 -3.21 16.53
N LEU A 249 -13.45 -3.61 17.38
CA LEU A 249 -14.59 -4.45 16.98
C LEU A 249 -15.51 -3.79 15.94
N ILE A 250 -15.72 -2.48 15.98
CA ILE A 250 -16.52 -1.76 14.98
C ILE A 250 -15.69 -1.52 13.71
N ALA A 251 -14.44 -1.10 13.86
CA ALA A 251 -13.57 -0.78 12.73
C ALA A 251 -13.25 -2.01 11.88
N ILE A 252 -12.87 -3.13 12.49
CA ILE A 252 -12.41 -4.33 11.76
C ILE A 252 -13.46 -4.83 10.72
N PRO A 253 -14.76 -4.92 11.03
CA PRO A 253 -15.81 -5.24 10.06
C PRO A 253 -16.13 -4.09 9.10
N SER A 254 -16.17 -2.83 9.57
CA SER A 254 -16.48 -1.67 8.74
C SER A 254 -15.45 -1.41 7.63
N PHE A 255 -14.18 -1.78 7.87
CA PHE A 255 -13.11 -1.72 6.87
C PHE A 255 -13.00 -3.00 6.01
N GLY A 256 -13.80 -4.03 6.28
CA GLY A 256 -13.79 -5.29 5.52
C GLY A 256 -12.49 -6.09 5.65
N MET A 257 -11.65 -5.81 6.65
CA MET A 257 -10.33 -6.40 6.85
C MET A 257 -10.37 -7.94 6.94
N ILE A 258 -11.36 -8.51 7.64
CA ILE A 258 -11.49 -9.98 7.83
C ILE A 258 -11.77 -10.69 6.50
N LYS A 259 -12.71 -10.18 5.69
CA LYS A 259 -13.01 -10.71 4.34
C LYS A 259 -11.82 -10.54 3.40
N ASN A 260 -11.09 -9.43 3.53
CA ASN A 260 -9.91 -9.14 2.71
C ASN A 260 -8.70 -10.02 3.05
N TRP A 261 -8.49 -10.41 4.31
CA TRP A 261 -7.38 -11.25 4.74
C TRP A 261 -7.55 -12.71 4.29
N LEU A 262 -8.76 -13.25 4.43
CA LEU A 262 -9.12 -14.59 3.93
C LEU A 262 -9.03 -14.69 2.39
N THR A 263 -9.35 -13.61 1.68
CA THR A 263 -9.16 -13.55 0.21
C THR A 263 -7.70 -13.31 -0.21
N ILE A 264 -6.81 -12.85 0.67
CA ILE A 264 -5.37 -12.78 0.39
C ILE A 264 -4.76 -14.17 0.43
N GLY A 265 -5.17 -15.06 1.35
CA GLY A 265 -4.69 -16.45 1.38
C GLY A 265 -5.02 -17.21 0.09
N THR A 266 -6.26 -17.05 -0.40
CA THR A 266 -6.68 -17.65 -1.69
C THR A 266 -6.09 -16.91 -2.89
N ALA A 267 -5.91 -15.60 -2.83
CA ALA A 267 -5.24 -14.84 -3.88
C ALA A 267 -3.72 -15.09 -3.93
N LEU A 268 -3.04 -15.38 -2.82
CA LEU A 268 -1.60 -15.70 -2.82
C LEU A 268 -1.33 -17.04 -3.50
N GLY A 269 -2.19 -18.02 -3.24
CA GLY A 269 -2.15 -19.34 -3.90
C GLY A 269 -2.36 -19.23 -5.41
N ASN A 270 -3.26 -18.35 -5.86
CA ASN A 270 -3.58 -18.17 -7.27
C ASN A 270 -2.75 -17.07 -7.99
N SER A 271 -1.97 -16.24 -7.25
CA SER A 271 -1.24 -15.07 -7.75
C SER A 271 0.16 -15.39 -8.30
N LEU A 272 0.80 -16.47 -7.85
CA LEU A 272 2.16 -16.79 -8.29
C LEU A 272 2.21 -17.19 -9.78
N ASP A 273 1.17 -17.86 -10.27
CA ASP A 273 1.05 -18.20 -11.70
C ASP A 273 0.61 -16.99 -12.55
N GLY A 274 -0.35 -16.20 -12.06
CA GLY A 274 -0.86 -15.02 -12.77
C GLY A 274 0.16 -13.86 -12.90
N ARG A 275 1.16 -13.75 -12.00
CA ARG A 275 2.17 -12.69 -12.06
C ARG A 275 2.99 -12.71 -13.34
N LYS A 276 3.43 -13.88 -13.78
CA LYS A 276 4.20 -14.02 -15.03
C LYS A 276 3.37 -13.62 -16.22
N GLU A 277 2.09 -13.99 -16.23
CA GLU A 277 1.17 -13.70 -17.32
C GLU A 277 0.79 -12.21 -17.39
N ILE A 278 0.55 -11.56 -16.25
CA ILE A 278 0.28 -10.12 -16.20
C ILE A 278 1.53 -9.31 -16.58
N GLN A 279 2.71 -9.71 -16.11
CA GLN A 279 3.96 -9.08 -16.53
C GLN A 279 4.22 -9.26 -18.03
N TYR A 280 3.96 -10.47 -18.55
CA TYR A 280 4.02 -10.74 -19.98
C TYR A 280 3.06 -9.82 -20.75
N ALA A 281 1.81 -9.71 -20.33
CA ALA A 281 0.84 -8.83 -20.97
C ALA A 281 1.25 -7.34 -20.94
N LEU A 282 1.83 -6.86 -19.84
CA LEU A 282 2.37 -5.51 -19.73
C LEU A 282 3.58 -5.28 -20.65
N LEU A 283 4.45 -6.27 -20.81
CA LEU A 283 5.60 -6.19 -21.74
C LEU A 283 5.13 -6.10 -23.19
N VAL A 284 4.19 -6.96 -23.60
CA VAL A 284 3.66 -6.92 -24.98
C VAL A 284 2.87 -5.63 -25.22
N ARG A 285 2.16 -5.12 -24.22
CA ARG A 285 1.54 -3.78 -24.27
C ARG A 285 2.57 -2.68 -24.55
N ASN A 286 3.65 -2.63 -23.76
CA ASN A 286 4.67 -1.60 -23.91
C ASN A 286 5.36 -1.70 -25.28
N TRP A 287 5.58 -2.92 -25.77
CA TRP A 287 6.07 -3.17 -27.12
C TRP A 287 5.15 -2.58 -28.20
N LEU A 288 3.85 -2.86 -28.17
CA LEU A 288 2.91 -2.29 -29.16
C LEU A 288 2.87 -0.75 -29.10
N GLN A 289 2.99 -0.17 -27.91
CA GLN A 289 3.03 1.28 -27.76
C GLN A 289 4.26 1.92 -28.41
N MET A 290 5.39 1.20 -28.48
CA MET A 290 6.58 1.65 -29.21
C MET A 290 6.43 1.40 -30.72
N GLU A 291 5.76 0.31 -31.11
CA GLU A 291 5.53 0.00 -32.52
C GLU A 291 4.57 1.00 -33.17
N ALA A 292 3.60 1.52 -32.43
CA ALA A 292 2.72 2.60 -32.90
C ALA A 292 3.47 3.84 -33.42
N ASP A 293 4.66 4.13 -32.89
CA ASP A 293 5.50 5.24 -33.35
C ASP A 293 6.32 4.89 -34.60
N ARG A 294 6.41 3.60 -34.95
CA ARG A 294 7.20 3.04 -36.06
C ARG A 294 6.36 2.58 -37.25
N SER A 295 5.15 2.08 -37.04
CA SER A 295 4.28 1.55 -38.09
C SER A 295 4.03 2.60 -39.19
N GLY A 296 4.24 2.22 -40.45
CA GLY A 296 4.04 3.05 -41.63
C GLY A 296 2.57 3.24 -41.99
N SER A 297 1.69 2.31 -41.60
CA SER A 297 0.24 2.38 -41.84
C SER A 297 -0.57 1.90 -40.63
N ILE A 298 -1.86 2.25 -40.60
CA ILE A 298 -2.81 1.75 -39.59
C ILE A 298 -3.05 0.24 -39.75
N ASP A 299 -2.91 -0.29 -40.97
CA ASP A 299 -3.03 -1.72 -41.26
C ASP A 299 -1.88 -2.53 -40.66
N GLU A 300 -0.67 -1.97 -40.70
CA GLU A 300 0.51 -2.55 -40.05
C GLU A 300 0.34 -2.57 -38.53
N LEU A 301 -0.12 -1.45 -37.94
CA LEU A 301 -0.41 -1.38 -36.50
C LEU A 301 -1.52 -2.36 -36.07
N TRP A 302 -2.53 -2.57 -36.91
CA TRP A 302 -3.57 -3.57 -36.67
C TRP A 302 -3.04 -5.01 -36.75
N SER A 303 -2.14 -5.29 -37.69
CA SER A 303 -1.42 -6.56 -37.77
C SER A 303 -0.63 -6.82 -36.47
N ASP A 304 0.08 -5.83 -35.95
CA ASP A 304 0.82 -5.96 -34.69
C ASP A 304 -0.12 -6.15 -33.47
N PHE A 305 -1.27 -5.49 -33.48
CA PHE A 305 -2.28 -5.66 -32.43
C PHE A 305 -2.89 -7.06 -32.44
N THR A 306 -3.24 -7.59 -33.61
CA THR A 306 -3.76 -8.96 -33.74
C THR A 306 -2.69 -10.01 -33.38
N PHE A 307 -1.41 -9.73 -33.68
CA PHE A 307 -0.28 -10.52 -33.19
C PHE A 307 -0.22 -10.54 -31.65
N MET A 308 -0.33 -9.38 -31.01
CA MET A 308 -0.40 -9.28 -29.54
C MET A 308 -1.60 -10.05 -29.00
N ALA A 309 -2.78 -9.84 -29.55
CA ALA A 309 -4.00 -10.51 -29.10
C ALA A 309 -3.86 -12.04 -29.16
N ARG A 310 -3.28 -12.57 -30.24
CA ARG A 310 -2.93 -13.99 -30.37
C ARG A 310 -1.99 -14.45 -29.27
N LYS A 311 -0.93 -13.68 -28.98
CA LYS A 311 0.04 -14.02 -27.92
C LYS A 311 -0.57 -13.97 -26.52
N LEU A 312 -1.63 -13.19 -26.32
CA LEU A 312 -2.40 -13.14 -25.08
C LEU A 312 -3.48 -14.23 -24.99
N GLY A 313 -3.68 -15.03 -26.05
CA GLY A 313 -4.63 -16.13 -26.07
C GLY A 313 -6.03 -15.79 -26.55
N PHE A 314 -6.23 -14.60 -27.14
CA PHE A 314 -7.50 -14.27 -27.79
C PHE A 314 -7.68 -15.08 -29.08
N ARG A 315 -8.92 -15.53 -29.32
CA ARG A 315 -9.32 -16.23 -30.54
C ARG A 315 -9.82 -15.24 -31.58
N LYS A 316 -10.64 -14.27 -31.18
CA LYS A 316 -11.25 -13.30 -32.07
C LYS A 316 -11.01 -11.89 -31.57
N VAL A 317 -10.75 -11.00 -32.52
CA VAL A 317 -10.70 -9.55 -32.30
C VAL A 317 -11.45 -8.88 -33.43
N ALA A 318 -12.43 -8.04 -33.13
CA ALA A 318 -13.16 -7.28 -34.13
C ALA A 318 -13.26 -5.79 -33.76
N LEU A 319 -12.96 -4.92 -34.71
CA LEU A 319 -13.27 -3.49 -34.64
C LEU A 319 -14.51 -3.20 -35.48
N ARG A 320 -15.47 -2.47 -34.91
CA ARG A 320 -16.67 -2.02 -35.61
C ARG A 320 -16.79 -0.50 -35.56
N PHE A 321 -17.02 0.11 -36.71
CA PHE A 321 -17.29 1.54 -36.84
C PHE A 321 -18.34 1.78 -37.92
N GLY A 322 -19.54 2.21 -37.52
CA GLY A 322 -20.71 2.30 -38.41
C GLY A 322 -21.05 0.93 -39.01
N ASP A 323 -21.24 0.88 -40.33
CA ASP A 323 -21.53 -0.36 -41.08
C ASP A 323 -20.26 -1.16 -41.46
N ARG A 324 -19.07 -0.65 -41.13
CA ARG A 324 -17.80 -1.29 -41.46
C ARG A 324 -17.25 -2.04 -40.26
N ASN A 325 -16.71 -3.22 -40.51
CA ASN A 325 -16.02 -4.03 -39.51
C ASN A 325 -14.65 -4.51 -40.03
N CYS A 326 -13.73 -4.74 -39.10
CA CYS A 326 -12.46 -5.39 -39.35
C CYS A 326 -12.31 -6.51 -38.34
N VAL A 327 -12.20 -7.75 -38.80
CA VAL A 327 -12.23 -8.94 -37.95
C VAL A 327 -10.98 -9.76 -38.19
N TRP A 328 -10.37 -10.22 -37.08
CA TRP A 328 -9.33 -11.21 -37.05
C TRP A 328 -9.80 -12.41 -36.23
N GLU A 329 -9.57 -13.61 -36.76
CA GLU A 329 -9.83 -14.87 -36.08
C GLU A 329 -8.62 -15.81 -36.19
N SER A 330 -8.27 -16.43 -35.07
CA SER A 330 -7.17 -17.39 -34.98
C SER A 330 -7.57 -18.76 -35.53
N GLN A 331 -6.84 -19.26 -36.53
CA GLN A 331 -7.03 -20.61 -37.08
C GLN A 331 -6.59 -21.74 -36.13
N ARG A 332 -5.85 -21.44 -35.05
CA ARG A 332 -5.33 -22.47 -34.12
C ARG A 332 -6.35 -22.97 -33.09
N LEU A 333 -7.49 -22.29 -32.95
CA LEU A 333 -8.47 -22.54 -31.87
C LEU A 333 -9.83 -23.01 -32.42
N ILE A 334 -9.81 -23.76 -33.52
CA ILE A 334 -11.00 -24.32 -34.18
C ILE A 334 -11.54 -25.48 -33.33
N GLY A 335 -12.80 -25.39 -32.86
CA GLY A 335 -13.51 -26.49 -32.17
C GLY A 335 -13.89 -26.26 -30.70
N LEU A 336 -13.58 -25.12 -30.10
CA LEU A 336 -13.92 -24.79 -28.71
C LEU A 336 -15.34 -24.19 -28.60
N ILE A 337 -16.22 -24.82 -27.80
CA ILE A 337 -17.68 -24.59 -27.81
C ILE A 337 -18.13 -23.40 -26.94
N LYS A 338 -17.36 -23.03 -25.91
CA LYS A 338 -17.71 -21.92 -25.00
C LYS A 338 -16.62 -20.87 -24.98
N GLU A 339 -17.03 -19.62 -25.22
CA GLU A 339 -16.16 -18.46 -25.23
C GLU A 339 -16.55 -17.46 -24.13
N HIS A 340 -15.57 -16.70 -23.68
CA HIS A 340 -15.78 -15.42 -23.04
C HIS A 340 -15.81 -14.34 -24.14
N GLU A 341 -16.70 -13.36 -24.02
CA GLU A 341 -16.83 -12.25 -24.94
C GLU A 341 -16.82 -10.92 -24.16
N ALA A 342 -16.13 -9.92 -24.67
CA ALA A 342 -16.07 -8.58 -24.11
C ALA A 342 -16.20 -7.53 -25.21
N HIS A 343 -16.98 -6.49 -24.92
CA HIS A 343 -17.26 -5.40 -25.85
C HIS A 343 -16.80 -4.10 -25.19
N HIS A 344 -15.86 -3.40 -25.83
CA HIS A 344 -15.26 -2.17 -25.33
C HIS A 344 -15.57 -1.02 -26.28
N SER A 345 -16.25 0.01 -25.78
CA SER A 345 -16.52 1.23 -26.54
C SER A 345 -15.35 2.20 -26.42
N LEU A 346 -14.66 2.44 -27.54
CA LEU A 346 -13.45 3.24 -27.63
C LEU A 346 -13.73 4.56 -28.34
N GLN A 347 -13.29 5.68 -27.75
CA GLN A 347 -13.38 7.00 -28.37
C GLN A 347 -12.06 7.36 -29.04
N ILE A 348 -11.98 7.34 -30.37
CA ILE A 348 -10.80 7.76 -31.13
C ILE A 348 -11.17 9.08 -31.82
N ASP A 349 -10.54 10.18 -31.38
CA ASP A 349 -10.92 11.55 -31.74
C ASP A 349 -12.42 11.85 -31.53
N LYS A 350 -13.19 12.00 -32.61
CA LYS A 350 -14.65 12.25 -32.58
C LYS A 350 -15.48 11.00 -32.84
N HIS A 351 -14.84 9.84 -32.99
CA HIS A 351 -15.44 8.62 -33.54
C HIS A 351 -15.55 7.57 -32.44
N THR A 352 -16.72 6.94 -32.33
CA THR A 352 -16.97 5.84 -31.38
C THR A 352 -16.77 4.51 -32.12
N VAL A 353 -15.81 3.71 -31.67
CA VAL A 353 -15.43 2.44 -32.26
C VAL A 353 -15.64 1.34 -31.23
N THR A 354 -16.29 0.24 -31.60
CA THR A 354 -16.48 -0.90 -30.70
C THR A 354 -15.41 -1.94 -30.97
N LEU A 355 -14.66 -2.32 -29.93
CA LEU A 355 -13.71 -3.43 -29.96
C LEU A 355 -14.34 -4.65 -29.27
N GLU A 356 -14.47 -5.74 -30.00
CA GLU A 356 -14.96 -7.03 -29.52
C GLU A 356 -13.77 -8.00 -29.41
N LEU A 357 -13.68 -8.68 -28.27
CA LEU A 357 -12.63 -9.65 -27.97
C LEU A 357 -13.30 -10.96 -27.53
N SER A 358 -12.83 -12.10 -28.05
CA SER A 358 -13.25 -13.41 -27.57
C SER A 358 -12.08 -14.33 -27.28
N ALA A 359 -12.25 -15.17 -26.24
CA ALA A 359 -11.28 -16.20 -25.87
C ALA A 359 -11.98 -17.47 -25.38
N PRO A 360 -11.40 -18.66 -25.60
CA PRO A 360 -11.98 -19.92 -25.12
C PRO A 360 -11.92 -20.04 -23.60
N ARG A 361 -13.05 -20.44 -22.99
CA ARG A 361 -13.16 -20.61 -21.52
C ARG A 361 -12.23 -21.68 -20.95
N ASP A 362 -11.88 -22.68 -21.76
CA ASP A 362 -11.00 -23.78 -21.35
C ASP A 362 -9.54 -23.33 -21.19
N THR A 363 -9.16 -22.23 -21.84
CA THR A 363 -7.78 -21.70 -21.86
C THR A 363 -7.58 -20.46 -21.00
N MET A 364 -8.67 -19.76 -20.67
CA MET A 364 -8.63 -18.48 -19.97
C MET A 364 -9.80 -18.37 -19.01
N ASP A 365 -9.51 -18.19 -17.71
CA ASP A 365 -10.55 -17.95 -16.71
C ASP A 365 -11.20 -16.57 -16.91
N GLU A 366 -12.38 -16.38 -16.32
CA GLU A 366 -13.17 -15.16 -16.51
C GLU A 366 -12.48 -13.89 -15.99
N ASN A 367 -11.77 -13.99 -14.86
CA ASN A 367 -11.06 -12.85 -14.27
C ASN A 367 -9.86 -12.42 -15.13
N LYS A 368 -9.10 -13.39 -15.64
CA LYS A 368 -7.97 -13.17 -16.56
C LYS A 368 -8.47 -12.63 -17.88
N PHE A 369 -9.58 -13.15 -18.41
CA PHE A 369 -10.20 -12.64 -19.62
C PHE A 369 -10.62 -11.17 -19.46
N GLN A 370 -11.32 -10.81 -18.38
CA GLN A 370 -11.70 -9.42 -18.14
C GLN A 370 -10.47 -8.51 -18.09
N LEU A 371 -9.45 -8.87 -17.31
CA LEU A 371 -8.22 -8.09 -17.16
C LEU A 371 -7.47 -7.92 -18.49
N LEU A 372 -7.25 -9.01 -19.23
CA LEU A 372 -6.54 -8.95 -20.50
C LEU A 372 -7.35 -8.23 -21.57
N SER A 373 -8.68 -8.34 -21.57
CA SER A 373 -9.54 -7.66 -22.54
C SER A 373 -9.52 -6.14 -22.33
N GLU A 374 -9.57 -5.70 -21.08
CA GLU A 374 -9.45 -4.28 -20.72
C GLU A 374 -8.06 -3.74 -21.08
N LEU A 375 -7.00 -4.51 -20.78
CA LEU A 375 -5.64 -4.14 -21.15
C LEU A 375 -5.46 -4.03 -22.67
N ALA A 376 -5.96 -4.99 -23.44
CA ALA A 376 -5.89 -4.98 -24.90
C ALA A 376 -6.64 -3.78 -25.48
N ALA A 377 -7.84 -3.49 -24.97
CA ALA A 377 -8.65 -2.34 -25.37
C ALA A 377 -7.94 -1.01 -25.08
N GLU A 378 -7.39 -0.83 -23.86
CA GLU A 378 -6.63 0.37 -23.50
C GLU A 378 -5.36 0.52 -24.36
N THR A 379 -4.72 -0.60 -24.69
CA THR A 379 -3.49 -0.62 -25.49
C THR A 379 -3.77 -0.20 -26.93
N TRP A 380 -4.79 -0.80 -27.56
CA TRP A 380 -5.22 -0.40 -28.91
C TRP A 380 -5.60 1.07 -28.98
N LEU A 381 -6.43 1.54 -28.04
CA LEU A 381 -6.86 2.94 -28.00
C LEU A 381 -5.68 3.91 -27.94
N ASN A 382 -4.72 3.65 -27.06
CA ASN A 382 -3.56 4.51 -26.88
C ASN A 382 -2.61 4.45 -28.10
N ALA A 383 -2.38 3.26 -28.66
CA ALA A 383 -1.55 3.06 -29.84
C ALA A 383 -2.15 3.75 -31.07
N ALA A 384 -3.44 3.53 -31.35
CA ALA A 384 -4.15 4.13 -32.47
C ALA A 384 -4.15 5.67 -32.37
N ARG A 385 -4.47 6.23 -31.20
CA ARG A 385 -4.45 7.70 -31.00
C ARG A 385 -3.07 8.29 -31.25
N ARG A 386 -2.00 7.65 -30.73
CA ARG A 386 -0.63 8.10 -31.00
C ARG A 386 -0.30 8.06 -32.47
N TRP A 387 -0.66 6.97 -33.15
CA TRP A 387 -0.40 6.83 -34.57
C TRP A 387 -1.12 7.90 -35.40
N PHE A 388 -2.42 8.12 -35.19
CA PHE A 388 -3.18 9.16 -35.91
C PHE A 388 -2.64 10.56 -35.67
N GLN A 389 -2.24 10.88 -34.43
CA GLN A 389 -1.60 12.16 -34.10
C GLN A 389 -0.26 12.34 -34.81
N ARG A 390 0.58 11.30 -34.85
CA ARG A 390 1.89 11.33 -35.51
C ARG A 390 1.76 11.43 -37.03
N ALA A 391 0.87 10.64 -37.62
CA ALA A 391 0.65 10.60 -39.07
C ALA A 391 -0.15 11.81 -39.59
N ASN A 392 -0.72 12.63 -38.70
CA ASN A 392 -1.66 13.70 -39.02
C ASN A 392 -2.78 13.23 -39.97
N ALA A 393 -3.28 12.02 -39.72
CA ALA A 393 -4.27 11.34 -40.55
C ALA A 393 -5.66 11.36 -39.87
N ALA A 394 -6.72 11.44 -40.67
CA ALA A 394 -8.08 11.24 -40.18
C ALA A 394 -8.31 9.76 -39.81
N PHE A 395 -9.21 9.50 -38.87
CA PHE A 395 -9.56 8.15 -38.46
C PHE A 395 -10.02 7.30 -39.65
N ALA A 396 -9.42 6.13 -39.82
CA ALA A 396 -9.82 5.11 -40.77
C ALA A 396 -9.77 3.73 -40.11
N LEU A 397 -10.74 2.88 -40.43
CA LEU A 397 -10.68 1.47 -40.03
C LEU A 397 -9.53 0.77 -40.79
N PRO A 398 -8.75 -0.10 -40.12
CA PRO A 398 -7.76 -0.93 -40.81
C PRO A 398 -8.44 -1.90 -41.78
N ALA A 399 -7.75 -2.24 -42.85
CA ALA A 399 -8.11 -3.35 -43.74
C ALA A 399 -8.07 -4.69 -42.97
N PRO A 400 -8.89 -5.67 -43.35
CA PRO A 400 -8.81 -7.00 -42.77
C PRO A 400 -7.41 -7.60 -42.99
N PRO A 401 -6.83 -8.26 -41.96
CA PRO A 401 -5.50 -8.84 -42.07
C PRO A 401 -5.49 -9.92 -43.17
N ARG A 402 -4.38 -10.03 -43.91
CA ARG A 402 -4.24 -11.08 -44.94
C ARG A 402 -4.38 -12.46 -44.27
N PRO A 403 -5.09 -13.43 -44.89
CA PRO A 403 -5.14 -14.79 -44.37
C PRO A 403 -3.73 -15.36 -44.23
N GLU A 404 -3.43 -15.99 -43.10
CA GLU A 404 -2.13 -16.62 -42.87
C GLU A 404 -1.90 -17.73 -43.91
N PRO A 405 -0.64 -17.94 -44.37
CA PRO A 405 -0.31 -19.13 -45.13
C PRO A 405 -0.60 -20.38 -44.30
N GLU A 406 -1.19 -21.41 -44.91
CA GLU A 406 -1.54 -22.65 -44.24
C GLU A 406 -0.35 -23.21 -43.44
N PRO A 407 -0.57 -23.77 -42.24
CA PRO A 407 0.49 -24.43 -41.51
C PRO A 407 1.02 -25.58 -42.37
N VAL A 408 2.30 -25.48 -42.76
CA VAL A 408 3.01 -26.56 -43.45
C VAL A 408 2.86 -27.82 -42.59
N PRO A 409 2.29 -28.93 -43.12
CA PRO A 409 2.15 -30.15 -42.34
C PRO A 409 3.54 -30.58 -41.86
N GLY A 410 3.72 -30.64 -40.54
CA GLY A 410 4.95 -31.15 -39.96
C GLY A 410 5.22 -32.58 -40.43
N PRO A 411 6.49 -33.02 -40.51
CA PRO A 411 6.83 -34.34 -41.01
C PRO A 411 6.08 -35.40 -40.19
N SER A 412 5.32 -36.27 -40.88
CA SER A 412 4.70 -37.42 -40.24
C SER A 412 5.84 -38.33 -39.77
N PHE A 413 6.05 -38.38 -38.46
CA PHE A 413 6.82 -39.47 -37.88
C PHE A 413 5.94 -40.72 -37.97
N ALA A 414 6.04 -41.40 -39.12
CA ALA A 414 5.57 -42.76 -39.28
C ALA A 414 6.36 -43.63 -38.30
N ALA A 415 5.68 -44.09 -37.25
CA ALA A 415 6.17 -45.13 -36.36
C ALA A 415 6.35 -46.42 -37.18
N SER A 416 7.57 -46.67 -37.64
CA SER A 416 8.01 -47.99 -38.10
C SER A 416 8.66 -48.70 -36.92
N ALA A 417 7.82 -49.35 -36.10
CA ALA A 417 8.27 -50.42 -35.24
C ALA A 417 7.98 -51.74 -35.97
N SER A 418 8.97 -52.25 -36.69
CA SER A 418 8.95 -53.60 -37.23
C SER A 418 10.36 -54.20 -37.22
N GLN A 419 10.43 -55.38 -36.60
CA GLN A 419 11.49 -56.37 -36.49
C GLN A 419 12.47 -56.22 -35.32
#